data_AF-A0A6A4AIY0-F1
#
_entry.id   AF-A0A6A4AIY0-F1
#
_cell.length_a   1.000
_cell.length_b   1.000
_cell.length_c   1.000
_cell.angle_alpha   90.00
_cell.angle_beta   90.00
_cell.angle_gamma   90.00
#
_symmetry.space_group_name_H-M   'P 1'
#
loop_
_entity.id
_entity.type
_entity.pdbx_description
1 polymer ?
#
loop_
_entity_poly.entity_id
_entity_poly.type
_entity_poly.pdbx_seq_one_letter_code
_entity_poly.pdbx_strand_id
1 'polypeptide(L)'
;MSKAGAKPRGILAYLRSKTVKRTILRDVHNMIQDAKKCFKGGRSDAERAVSVLDEFCEMNNGNVAEFVIDKETNVVQVITFQSARQKRLFAAFPE
;
A
#
# COMPACT_ATOMS: atom_id res chain seq x y z
N MET A 1 7.51 -11.03 -11.58
CA MET A 1 7.15 -10.17 -10.43
C MET A 1 7.60 -10.87 -9.16
N SER A 2 8.78 -10.54 -8.60
CA SER A 2 9.31 -11.14 -7.34
C SER A 2 9.76 -10.08 -6.32
N LYS A 3 9.30 -8.83 -6.46
CA LYS A 3 9.93 -7.67 -5.81
C LYS A 3 9.32 -7.33 -4.45
N ALA A 4 9.24 -8.32 -3.57
CA ALA A 4 9.36 -8.09 -2.13
C ALA A 4 10.70 -8.71 -1.71
N GLY A 5 11.68 -7.89 -1.32
CA GLY A 5 12.99 -8.37 -0.82
C GLY A 5 14.17 -8.34 -1.82
N ALA A 6 14.22 -7.39 -2.75
CA ALA A 6 15.41 -7.23 -3.59
C ALA A 6 16.62 -6.78 -2.76
N LYS A 7 17.67 -7.63 -2.67
CA LYS A 7 18.95 -7.29 -2.01
C LYS A 7 19.53 -5.99 -2.61
N PRO A 8 20.24 -5.15 -1.83
CA PRO A 8 20.81 -3.88 -2.32
C PRO A 8 21.61 -4.00 -3.62
N ARG A 9 22.34 -5.10 -3.81
CA ARG A 9 23.07 -5.39 -5.06
C ARG A 9 22.16 -5.59 -6.27
N GLY A 10 21.00 -6.22 -6.09
CA GLY A 10 20.01 -6.38 -7.15
C GLY A 10 19.37 -5.06 -7.57
N ILE A 11 19.10 -4.18 -6.58
CA ILE A 11 18.62 -2.81 -6.84
C ILE A 11 19.69 -2.03 -7.61
N LEU A 12 20.95 -2.12 -7.20
CA LEU A 12 22.07 -1.47 -7.89
C LEU A 12 22.21 -1.93 -9.34
N ALA A 13 22.15 -3.24 -9.60
CA ALA A 13 22.23 -3.79 -10.96
C ALA A 13 21.08 -3.27 -11.84
N TYR A 14 19.88 -3.18 -11.28
CA TYR A 14 18.71 -2.61 -11.97
C TYR A 14 18.90 -1.12 -12.28
N LEU A 15 19.38 -0.32 -11.32
CA LEU A 15 19.60 1.11 -11.55
C LEU A 15 20.66 1.37 -12.62
N ARG A 16 21.73 0.58 -12.66
CA ARG A 16 22.75 0.66 -13.71
C ARG A 16 22.25 0.26 -15.09
N SER A 17 21.34 -0.71 -15.17
CA SER A 17 20.79 -1.14 -16.46
C SER A 17 19.70 -0.21 -16.98
N LYS A 18 19.04 0.54 -16.10
CA LYS A 18 17.94 1.46 -16.46
C LYS A 18 18.32 2.93 -16.49
N THR A 19 19.45 3.31 -15.90
CA THR A 19 19.90 4.71 -15.85
C THR A 19 21.34 4.83 -16.35
N VAL A 20 21.66 5.96 -16.97
CA VAL A 20 23.04 6.29 -17.39
C VAL A 20 23.89 6.78 -16.20
N LYS A 21 23.31 6.82 -14.99
CA LYS A 21 23.99 7.31 -13.79
C LYS A 21 24.95 6.26 -13.24
N ARG A 22 26.15 6.70 -12.89
CA ARG A 22 27.14 5.87 -12.17
C ARG A 22 26.73 5.74 -10.70
N THR A 23 25.69 4.95 -10.43
CA THR A 23 25.27 4.64 -9.08
C THR A 23 26.24 3.65 -8.43
N ILE A 24 26.57 3.90 -7.17
CA ILE A 24 27.35 3.02 -6.30
C ILE A 24 26.47 2.41 -5.20
N LEU A 25 26.98 1.38 -4.53
CA LEU A 25 26.22 0.66 -3.50
C LEU A 25 25.79 1.59 -2.35
N ARG A 26 26.63 2.58 -2.01
CA ARG A 26 26.32 3.61 -1.00
C ARG A 26 25.08 4.41 -1.36
N ASP A 27 24.88 4.75 -2.62
CA ASP A 27 23.71 5.52 -3.06
C ASP A 27 22.42 4.70 -2.86
N VAL A 28 22.49 3.39 -3.12
CA VAL A 28 21.37 2.48 -2.87
C VAL A 28 21.08 2.36 -1.37
N HIS A 29 22.11 2.27 -0.54
CA HIS A 29 21.92 2.27 0.92
C HIS A 29 21.29 3.56 1.41
N ASN A 30 21.77 4.72 0.95
CA ASN A 30 21.22 6.03 1.29
C ASN A 30 19.76 6.13 0.85
N MET A 31 19.44 5.75 -0.38
CA MET A 31 18.07 5.74 -0.91
C MET A 31 17.14 4.84 -0.07
N ILE A 32 17.60 3.65 0.32
CA ILE A 32 16.81 2.76 1.19
C ILE A 32 16.61 3.37 2.57
N GLN A 33 17.65 4.00 3.15
CA GLN A 33 17.56 4.65 4.45
C GLN A 33 16.62 5.85 4.41
N ASP A 34 16.67 6.68 3.38
CA ASP A 34 15.77 7.81 3.22
C ASP A 34 14.34 7.34 2.97
N ALA A 35 14.14 6.30 2.15
CA ALA A 35 12.83 5.68 1.99
C ALA A 35 12.29 5.12 3.32
N LYS A 36 13.16 4.55 4.18
CA LYS A 36 12.80 4.11 5.54
C LYS A 36 12.47 5.27 6.48
N LYS A 37 13.09 6.44 6.33
CA LYS A 37 12.73 7.64 7.12
C LYS A 37 11.37 8.21 6.68
N CYS A 38 11.09 8.18 5.37
CA CYS A 38 9.78 8.56 4.84
C CYS A 38 8.71 7.50 5.13
N PHE A 39 9.13 6.25 5.32
CA PHE A 39 8.27 5.21 5.85
C PHE A 39 7.89 5.60 7.27
N LYS A 40 6.62 5.94 7.48
CA LYS A 40 6.04 6.26 8.79
C LYS A 40 5.99 5.00 9.66
N GLY A 41 7.15 4.46 10.02
CA GLY A 41 7.31 3.24 10.82
C GLY A 41 6.85 3.38 12.27
N GLY A 42 6.44 4.59 12.68
CA GLY A 42 5.76 4.81 13.96
C GLY A 42 4.26 4.54 13.92
N ARG A 43 3.69 4.20 12.75
CA ARG A 43 2.28 3.80 12.65
C ARG A 43 2.14 2.32 12.93
N SER A 44 1.21 1.97 13.80
CA SER A 44 0.77 0.59 13.99
C SER A 44 0.27 0.01 12.67
N ASP A 45 0.28 -1.32 12.56
CA ASP A 45 -0.23 -2.02 11.38
C ASP A 45 -1.68 -1.64 11.08
N ALA A 46 -2.47 -1.37 12.12
CA ALA A 46 -3.83 -0.86 12.03
C ALA A 46 -3.89 0.54 11.39
N GLU A 47 -3.08 1.49 11.85
CA GLU A 47 -3.04 2.85 11.27
C GLU A 47 -2.56 2.84 9.81
N ARG A 48 -1.68 1.89 9.45
CA ARG A 48 -1.27 1.69 8.06
C ARG A 48 -2.42 1.12 7.22
N ALA A 49 -3.15 0.15 7.75
CA ALA A 49 -4.31 -0.43 7.06
C ALA A 49 -5.43 0.60 6.83
N VAL A 50 -5.72 1.43 7.84
CA VAL A 50 -6.70 2.53 7.72
C VAL A 50 -6.28 3.52 6.65
N SER A 51 -5.02 3.97 6.65
CA SER A 51 -4.50 4.91 5.64
C SER A 51 -4.64 4.40 4.20
N VAL A 52 -4.46 3.09 3.98
CA VAL A 52 -4.62 2.48 2.64
C VAL A 52 -6.10 2.45 2.22
N LEU A 53 -7.02 2.25 3.17
CA LEU A 53 -8.45 2.21 2.90
C LEU A 53 -9.03 3.61 2.70
N ASP A 54 -8.51 4.62 3.38
CA ASP A 54 -8.81 6.02 3.10
C ASP A 54 -8.37 6.40 1.69
N GLU A 55 -7.14 6.08 1.30
CA GLU A 55 -6.65 6.29 -0.08
C GLU A 55 -7.55 5.59 -1.11
N PHE A 56 -7.99 4.35 -0.84
CA PHE A 56 -8.91 3.64 -1.73
C PHE A 56 -10.25 4.38 -1.91
N CYS A 57 -10.81 4.94 -0.84
CA CYS A 57 -12.04 5.72 -0.90
C CYS A 57 -11.85 7.02 -1.71
N GLU A 58 -10.69 7.67 -1.58
CA GLU A 58 -10.36 8.90 -2.31
C GLU A 58 -10.10 8.67 -3.82
N MET A 59 -9.64 7.48 -4.21
CA MET A 59 -9.33 7.17 -5.61
C MET A 59 -10.51 7.34 -6.56
N ASN A 60 -11.75 7.13 -6.10
CA ASN A 60 -12.94 7.30 -6.93
C ASN A 60 -14.18 7.61 -6.10
N ASN A 61 -14.91 8.66 -6.48
CA ASN A 61 -16.20 8.98 -5.89
C ASN A 61 -17.17 7.80 -6.03
N GLY A 62 -17.43 7.12 -4.90
CA GLY A 62 -18.31 5.96 -4.82
C GLY A 62 -17.61 4.66 -4.36
N ASN A 63 -16.29 4.67 -4.20
CA ASN A 63 -15.60 3.65 -3.43
C ASN A 63 -16.01 3.77 -1.95
N VAL A 64 -16.23 2.64 -1.29
CA VAL A 64 -16.57 2.56 0.13
C VAL A 64 -15.75 1.48 0.79
N ALA A 65 -15.22 1.78 1.97
CA ALA A 65 -14.64 0.82 2.90
C ALA A 65 -15.35 0.97 4.26
N GLU A 66 -15.73 -0.16 4.87
CA GLU A 66 -16.41 -0.19 6.16
C GLU A 66 -15.74 -1.23 7.07
N PHE A 67 -15.60 -0.88 8.35
CA PHE A 67 -15.01 -1.74 9.38
C PHE A 67 -16.06 -2.06 10.44
N VAL A 68 -16.25 -3.35 10.71
CA VAL A 68 -17.02 -3.80 11.86
C VAL A 68 -16.03 -4.23 12.94
N ILE A 69 -16.03 -3.48 14.05
CA ILE A 69 -15.14 -3.73 15.19
C ILE A 69 -15.95 -4.43 16.28
N ASP A 70 -15.43 -5.55 16.77
CA ASP A 70 -15.92 -6.20 17.97
C ASP A 70 -15.65 -5.31 19.19
N LYS A 71 -16.71 -4.91 19.90
CA LYS A 71 -16.58 -4.01 21.05
C LYS A 71 -15.94 -4.67 22.26
N GLU A 72 -15.97 -6.00 22.37
CA GLU A 72 -15.39 -6.72 23.52
C GLU A 72 -13.90 -6.96 23.34
N THR A 73 -13.49 -7.35 22.14
CA THR A 73 -12.08 -7.69 21.84
C THR A 73 -11.30 -6.54 21.22
N ASN A 74 -12.00 -5.49 20.75
CA ASN A 74 -11.46 -4.36 19.98
C ASN A 74 -10.71 -4.81 18.71
N VAL A 75 -11.12 -5.96 18.15
CA VAL A 75 -10.58 -6.55 16.92
C VAL A 75 -11.57 -6.30 15.78
N VAL A 76 -11.04 -6.00 14.59
CA VAL A 76 -11.85 -5.90 13.37
C VAL A 76 -12.35 -7.30 12.98
N GLN A 77 -13.66 -7.50 12.98
CA GLN A 77 -14.30 -8.76 12.59
C GLN A 77 -14.58 -8.83 11.09
N VAL A 78 -15.00 -7.72 10.48
CA VAL A 78 -15.36 -7.67 9.05
C VAL A 78 -14.82 -6.39 8.43
N ILE A 79 -14.22 -6.54 7.24
CA ILE A 79 -13.82 -5.42 6.37
C ILE A 79 -14.58 -5.59 5.06
N THR A 80 -15.44 -4.64 4.74
CA THR A 80 -16.14 -4.60 3.46
C THR A 80 -15.54 -3.50 2.60
N PHE A 81 -15.12 -3.82 1.38
CA PHE A 81 -14.71 -2.83 0.39
C PHE A 81 -15.54 -3.00 -0.87
N GLN A 82 -16.10 -1.90 -1.37
CA GLN A 82 -16.90 -1.91 -2.57
C GLN A 82 -16.43 -0.79 -3.49
N SER A 83 -15.96 -1.17 -4.67
CA SER A 83 -15.60 -0.19 -5.68
C SER A 83 -16.84 0.48 -6.28
N ALA A 84 -16.68 1.71 -6.78
CA ALA A 84 -17.73 2.41 -7.51
C ALA A 84 -18.30 1.57 -8.67
N ARG A 85 -17.44 0.78 -9.33
CA ARG A 85 -17.87 -0.15 -10.40
C ARG A 85 -18.73 -1.28 -9.87
N GLN A 86 -18.38 -1.91 -8.74
CA GLN A 86 -19.20 -2.95 -8.12
C GLN A 86 -20.55 -2.39 -7.70
N LYS A 87 -20.60 -1.21 -7.06
CA LYS A 87 -21.87 -0.56 -6.73
C LYS A 87 -22.78 -0.38 -7.94
N ARG A 88 -22.22 0.10 -9.05
CA ARG A 88 -22.98 0.27 -10.31
C ARG A 88 -23.47 -1.05 -10.88
N LEU A 89 -22.66 -2.11 -10.82
CA LEU A 89 -23.03 -3.44 -11.30
C LEU A 89 -24.16 -4.05 -10.47
N PHE A 90 -24.08 -3.99 -9.15
CA PHE A 90 -25.14 -4.48 -8.26
C PHE A 90 -26.46 -3.69 -8.41
N ALA A 91 -26.38 -2.37 -8.64
CA ALA A 91 -27.57 -1.58 -8.92
C ALA A 91 -28.21 -1.92 -10.28
N ALA A 92 -27.38 -2.23 -11.29
CA ALA A 92 -27.86 -2.59 -12.62
C ALA A 92 -28.38 -4.04 -12.72
N PHE A 93 -27.92 -4.92 -11.83
CA PHE A 93 -28.30 -6.34 -11.79
C PHE A 93 -28.56 -6.77 -10.33
N PRO A 94 -29.74 -6.46 -9.78
CA PRO A 94 -30.19 -7.02 -8.52
C PRO A 94 -30.49 -8.52 -8.71
N GLU A 95 -30.14 -9.36 -7.73
CA GLU A 95 -30.56 -10.78 -7.69
C GLU A 95 -32.06 -10.94 -7.46
#